data_AF-A0A1H4VDG5-F1
#
_entry.id   AF-A0A1H4VDG5-F1
#
_cell.length_a   1.000
_cell.length_b   1.000
_cell.length_c   1.000
_cell.angle_alpha   90.00
_cell.angle_beta   90.00
_cell.angle_gamma   90.00
#
_symmetry.space_group_name_H-M   'P 1'
#
loop_
_entity.id
_entity.type
_entity.pdbx_description
1 polymer ?
#
loop_
_entity_poly.entity_id
_entity_poly.type
_entity_poly.pdbx_seq_one_letter_code
_entity_poly.pdbx_strand_id
1 'polypeptide(L)'
;MKRLIIQSVLPLTIISFVLISQWKYVLVVDGPDDFFVGFPLIYKGPGFHTSLSTQYFISEMIFNLIVYFSISLIVCKIINRFYTINIPKKLYTSFWIGFGVFILFFIYLFHELDNRIHLKRDFEVEVIESGFAFFNLQPTERPEIDKSNTP
;
A
#
# COMPACT_ATOMS: atom_id res chain seq x y z
N MET A 1 -24.70 10.36 5.19
CA MET A 1 -23.22 10.19 5.17
C MET A 1 -22.78 8.76 5.46
N LYS A 2 -23.24 8.10 6.54
CA LYS A 2 -22.82 6.71 6.89
C LYS A 2 -22.95 5.71 5.72
N ARG A 3 -24.08 5.73 5.01
CA ARG A 3 -24.32 4.87 3.85
C ARG A 3 -23.32 5.08 2.71
N LEU A 4 -23.04 6.34 2.34
CA LEU A 4 -22.04 6.70 1.33
C LEU A 4 -20.63 6.22 1.73
N ILE A 5 -20.28 6.39 3.01
CA ILE A 5 -18.96 6.00 3.52
C ILE A 5 -18.78 4.48 3.42
N ILE A 6 -19.74 3.70 3.94
CA ILE A 6 -19.63 2.24 3.99
C ILE A 6 -19.77 1.60 2.60
N GLN A 7 -20.66 2.12 1.76
CA GLN A 7 -20.96 1.51 0.46
C GLN A 7 -19.99 1.95 -0.64
N SER A 8 -19.37 3.12 -0.52
CA SER A 8 -18.57 3.70 -1.61
C SER A 8 -17.17 4.09 -1.16
N VAL A 9 -17.04 4.92 -0.12
CA VAL A 9 -15.72 5.46 0.28
C VAL A 9 -14.78 4.35 0.74
N LEU A 10 -15.23 3.45 1.63
CA LEU A 10 -14.39 2.36 2.13
C LEU A 10 -13.97 1.38 1.01
N PRO A 11 -14.88 0.85 0.17
CA PRO A 11 -14.48 0.03 -0.98
C PRO A 11 -13.49 0.73 -1.91
N LEU A 12 -13.75 2.00 -2.25
CA LEU A 12 -12.86 2.77 -3.12
C LEU A 12 -11.48 2.97 -2.48
N THR A 13 -11.43 3.20 -1.16
CA THR A 13 -10.18 3.33 -0.41
C THR A 13 -9.38 2.03 -0.49
N ILE A 14 -10.01 0.88 -0.21
CA ILE A 14 -9.37 -0.44 -0.26
C ILE A 14 -8.84 -0.73 -1.66
N ILE A 15 -9.66 -0.53 -2.69
CA ILE A 15 -9.27 -0.76 -4.08
C ILE A 15 -8.09 0.15 -4.45
N SER A 16 -8.18 1.44 -4.15
CA SER A 16 -7.10 2.39 -4.48
C SER A 16 -5.81 2.06 -3.75
N PHE A 17 -5.89 1.69 -2.47
CA PHE A 17 -4.73 1.33 -1.65
C PHE A 17 -4.02 0.07 -2.16
N VAL A 18 -4.76 -0.91 -2.68
CA VAL A 18 -4.20 -2.16 -3.22
C VAL A 18 -3.66 -1.95 -4.64
N LEU A 19 -4.38 -1.18 -5.47
CA LEU A 19 -4.07 -1.03 -6.89
C LEU A 19 -3.02 0.02 -7.17
N ILE A 20 -3.02 1.13 -6.42
CA ILE A 20 -2.17 2.29 -6.68
C ILE A 20 -1.19 2.39 -5.53
N SER A 21 0.09 2.41 -5.85
CA SER A 21 1.14 2.66 -4.87
C SER A 21 2.33 3.31 -5.58
N GLN A 22 3.36 3.64 -4.82
CA GLN A 22 4.62 4.11 -5.35
C GLN A 22 5.69 3.09 -5.00
N TRP A 23 6.48 2.67 -5.99
CA TRP A 23 7.72 1.96 -5.76
C TRP A 23 8.83 2.99 -5.55
N LYS A 24 9.75 2.70 -4.64
CA LYS A 24 10.90 3.54 -4.31
C LYS A 24 12.12 2.64 -4.23
N TYR A 25 13.10 2.87 -5.09
CA TYR A 25 14.40 2.23 -4.95
C TYR A 25 15.22 3.01 -3.93
N VAL A 26 15.63 2.33 -2.86
CA VAL A 26 16.26 2.99 -1.72
C VAL A 26 17.58 2.34 -1.33
N LEU A 27 18.52 3.18 -0.89
CA LEU A 27 19.70 2.75 -0.16
C LEU A 27 19.37 2.72 1.33
N VAL A 28 19.55 1.56 1.96
CA VAL A 28 19.40 1.42 3.41
C VAL A 28 20.78 1.66 4.04
N VAL A 29 20.88 2.59 4.99
CA VAL A 29 22.17 3.04 5.55
C VAL A 29 23.02 1.88 6.09
N ASP A 30 22.38 0.88 6.70
CA ASP A 30 23.02 -0.33 7.23
C ASP A 30 22.43 -1.62 6.64
N GLY A 31 21.97 -1.57 5.38
CA GLY A 31 21.26 -2.69 4.77
C GLY A 31 21.42 -2.77 3.25
N PRO A 32 20.82 -3.80 2.62
CA PRO A 32 20.84 -3.92 1.18
C PRO A 32 19.99 -2.83 0.51
N ASP A 33 20.42 -2.41 -0.67
CA ASP A 33 19.59 -1.64 -1.59
C ASP A 33 18.44 -2.50 -2.11
N ASP A 34 17.23 -1.95 -2.10
CA ASP A 34 16.08 -2.67 -2.66
C ASP A 34 14.90 -1.74 -2.96
N PHE A 35 13.88 -2.31 -3.58
CA PHE A 35 12.61 -1.66 -3.83
C PHE A 35 11.69 -1.76 -2.61
N PHE A 36 11.25 -0.59 -2.17
CA PHE A 36 10.25 -0.41 -1.14
C PHE A 36 8.97 0.12 -1.76
N VAL A 37 7.85 -0.15 -1.10
CA VAL A 37 6.52 0.17 -1.60
C VAL A 37 5.77 1.01 -0.59
N GLY A 38 5.12 2.06 -1.10
CA GLY A 38 4.14 2.82 -0.34
C GLY A 38 3.96 4.26 -0.81
N PHE A 39 2.74 4.75 -0.65
CA PHE A 39 2.37 6.13 -0.96
C PHE A 39 1.45 6.72 0.13
N PRO A 40 1.76 7.91 0.65
CA PRO A 40 2.98 8.69 0.42
C PRO A 40 4.22 8.14 1.15
N LEU A 41 4.03 7.41 2.26
CA LEU A 41 5.12 6.86 3.07
C LEU A 41 5.43 5.41 2.67
N ILE A 42 6.68 4.99 2.87
CA ILE A 42 7.07 3.59 2.71
C ILE A 42 6.43 2.78 3.84
N TYR A 43 5.59 1.79 3.50
CA TYR A 43 4.96 0.93 4.50
C TYR A 43 5.29 -0.56 4.31
N LYS A 44 5.90 -0.92 3.18
CA LYS A 44 6.27 -2.30 2.85
C LYS A 44 7.67 -2.33 2.25
N GLY A 45 8.45 -3.34 2.63
CA GLY A 45 9.75 -3.63 2.03
C GLY A 45 10.12 -5.11 2.12
N PRO A 46 11.24 -5.52 1.51
CA PRO A 46 11.82 -6.85 1.69
C PRO A 46 12.29 -7.02 3.13
N GLY A 47 12.11 -8.21 3.70
CA GLY A 47 12.67 -8.57 4.99
C GLY A 47 14.14 -8.93 4.86
N PHE A 48 14.96 -8.48 5.82
CA PHE A 48 16.41 -8.68 5.76
C PHE A 48 16.88 -10.05 6.29
N HIS A 49 15.96 -10.89 6.75
CA HIS A 49 16.25 -12.11 7.51
C HIS A 49 16.11 -13.38 6.66
N THR A 50 15.15 -13.39 5.72
CA THR A 50 14.81 -14.58 4.92
C THR A 50 14.45 -14.18 3.50
N SER A 51 14.92 -14.95 2.51
CA SER A 51 14.51 -14.78 1.11
C SER A 51 12.99 -14.93 1.00
N LEU A 52 12.31 -14.03 0.27
CA LEU A 52 10.85 -13.90 0.13
C LEU A 52 10.08 -13.33 1.33
N SER A 53 10.72 -13.10 2.48
CA SER A 53 10.04 -12.43 3.60
C SER A 53 9.78 -10.96 3.27
N THR A 54 8.66 -10.42 3.75
CA THR A 54 8.32 -9.00 3.66
C THR A 54 8.12 -8.40 5.03
N GLN A 55 8.54 -7.15 5.18
CA GLN A 55 8.35 -6.36 6.39
C GLN A 55 7.31 -5.27 6.14
N TYR A 56 6.44 -5.08 7.13
CA TYR A 56 5.36 -4.09 7.11
C TYR A 56 5.53 -3.10 8.25
N PHE A 57 5.38 -1.81 7.94
CA PHE A 57 5.46 -0.71 8.90
C PHE A 57 4.06 -0.15 9.16
N ILE A 58 3.50 -0.47 10.34
CA ILE A 58 2.08 -0.24 10.64
C ILE A 58 1.74 1.25 10.71
N SER A 59 2.59 2.09 11.30
CA SER A 59 2.31 3.51 11.46
C SER A 59 2.20 4.23 10.11
N GLU A 60 3.11 3.90 9.20
CA GLU A 60 3.19 4.41 7.84
C GLU A 60 2.03 3.85 7.00
N MET A 61 1.68 2.57 7.19
CA MET A 61 0.52 1.96 6.54
C MET A 61 -0.79 2.63 6.95
N ILE A 62 -0.98 2.91 8.24
CA ILE A 62 -2.16 3.62 8.76
C ILE A 62 -2.22 5.04 8.20
N PHE A 63 -1.09 5.76 8.20
CA PHE A 63 -1.02 7.10 7.64
C PHE A 63 -1.41 7.10 6.16
N ASN A 64 -0.84 6.18 5.38
CA ASN A 64 -1.18 6.02 3.97
C ASN A 64 -2.68 5.71 3.80
N LEU A 65 -3.24 4.79 4.58
CA LEU A 65 -4.66 4.46 4.53
C LEU A 65 -5.55 5.68 4.80
N ILE A 66 -5.16 6.55 5.74
CA ILE A 66 -5.86 7.81 6.02
C ILE A 66 -5.80 8.77 4.82
N VAL A 67 -4.66 8.84 4.12
CA VAL A 67 -4.51 9.64 2.90
C VAL A 67 -5.43 9.11 1.79
N TYR A 68 -5.40 7.80 1.52
CA TYR A 68 -6.29 7.18 0.52
C TYR A 68 -7.76 7.35 0.88
N PHE A 69 -8.11 7.23 2.16
CA PHE A 69 -9.46 7.45 2.65
C PHE A 69 -9.90 8.90 2.43
N SER A 70 -9.02 9.87 2.71
CA SER A 70 -9.30 11.29 2.53
C SER A 70 -9.53 11.63 1.05
N ILE A 71 -8.68 11.12 0.15
CA ILE A 71 -8.84 11.28 -1.30
C ILE A 71 -10.17 10.67 -1.76
N SER A 72 -10.44 9.42 -1.37
CA SER A 72 -11.68 8.70 -1.73
C SER A 72 -12.92 9.43 -1.21
N LEU A 73 -12.86 9.99 0.01
CA LEU A 73 -13.95 10.76 0.60
C LEU A 73 -14.22 12.04 -0.18
N ILE A 74 -13.18 12.78 -0.58
CA ILE A 74 -13.31 14.00 -1.39
C ILE A 74 -13.94 13.66 -2.74
N VAL A 75 -13.41 12.65 -3.44
CA VAL A 75 -13.92 12.20 -4.75
C VAL A 75 -15.39 11.79 -4.64
N CYS A 76 -15.73 10.91 -3.68
CA CYS A 76 -17.12 10.50 -3.48
C CYS A 76 -18.05 11.67 -3.11
N LYS A 77 -17.59 12.64 -2.32
CA LYS A 77 -18.38 13.84 -1.99
C LYS A 77 -18.63 14.72 -3.22
N ILE A 78 -17.61 14.94 -4.05
CA ILE A 78 -17.73 15.70 -5.29
C ILE A 78 -18.71 15.00 -6.24
N ILE A 79 -18.54 13.70 -6.48
CA ILE A 79 -19.46 12.94 -7.33
C ILE A 79 -20.86 12.97 -6.75
N ASN A 80 -21.03 12.76 -5.44
CA ASN A 80 -22.34 12.78 -4.80
C ASN A 80 -23.03 14.16 -4.87
N ARG A 81 -22.28 15.25 -5.11
CA ARG A 81 -22.85 16.58 -5.36
C ARG A 81 -23.53 16.67 -6.72
N PHE A 82 -23.02 15.97 -7.73
CA PHE A 82 -23.54 15.99 -9.10
C PHE A 82 -24.46 14.81 -9.41
N TYR A 83 -24.18 13.63 -8.85
CA TYR A 83 -24.91 12.39 -9.08
C TYR A 83 -25.12 11.66 -7.76
N THR A 84 -26.36 11.33 -7.40
CA THR A 84 -26.64 10.56 -6.18
C THR A 84 -26.07 9.15 -6.32
N ILE A 85 -25.04 8.82 -5.53
CA ILE A 85 -24.41 7.51 -5.57
C ILE A 85 -25.33 6.51 -4.86
N ASN A 86 -25.92 5.59 -5.62
CA ASN A 86 -26.77 4.53 -5.09
C ASN A 86 -26.26 3.16 -5.54
N ILE A 87 -25.50 2.50 -4.66
CA ILE A 87 -24.96 1.17 -4.93
C ILE A 87 -26.01 0.11 -4.54
N PRO A 88 -26.35 -0.83 -5.45
CA PRO A 88 -27.33 -1.87 -5.17
C PRO A 88 -26.85 -2.82 -4.07
N LYS A 89 -27.80 -3.33 -3.27
CA LYS A 89 -27.51 -4.16 -2.10
C LYS A 89 -26.59 -5.35 -2.42
N LYS A 90 -26.90 -6.03 -3.53
CA LYS A 90 -26.17 -7.21 -4.00
C LYS A 90 -24.69 -6.93 -4.27
N LEU A 91 -24.39 -5.79 -4.91
CA LEU A 91 -23.01 -5.43 -5.28
C LEU A 91 -22.16 -5.13 -4.05
N TYR A 92 -22.67 -4.32 -3.10
CA TYR A 92 -21.89 -4.05 -1.88
C TYR A 92 -21.72 -5.32 -1.05
N THR A 93 -22.74 -6.17 -0.94
CA THR A 93 -22.64 -7.42 -0.17
C THR A 93 -21.61 -8.36 -0.80
N SER A 94 -21.62 -8.50 -2.13
CA SER A 94 -20.64 -9.30 -2.86
C SER A 94 -19.21 -8.78 -2.66
N PHE A 95 -19.00 -7.46 -2.69
CA PHE A 95 -17.70 -6.86 -2.41
C PHE A 95 -17.17 -7.24 -1.04
N TRP A 96 -17.97 -7.08 0.02
CA TRP A 96 -17.52 -7.39 1.38
C TRP A 96 -17.27 -8.88 1.62
N ILE A 97 -18.07 -9.76 1.02
CA ILE A 97 -17.83 -11.21 1.06
C ILE A 97 -16.51 -11.54 0.37
N GLY A 98 -16.31 -11.03 -0.85
CA GLY A 98 -15.07 -11.27 -1.61
C GLY A 98 -13.84 -10.72 -0.89
N PHE A 99 -13.93 -9.51 -0.34
CA PHE A 99 -12.87 -8.91 0.47
C PHE A 99 -12.57 -9.74 1.73
N GLY A 100 -13.60 -10.25 2.42
CA GLY A 100 -13.41 -11.14 3.56
C GLY A 100 -12.65 -12.42 3.21
N VAL A 101 -13.01 -13.08 2.11
CA VAL A 101 -12.29 -14.27 1.61
C VAL A 101 -10.85 -13.93 1.22
N PHE A 102 -10.65 -12.81 0.52
CA PHE A 102 -9.32 -12.33 0.15
C PHE A 102 -8.42 -12.08 1.37
N ILE A 103 -8.95 -11.47 2.44
CA ILE A 103 -8.21 -11.24 3.68
C ILE A 103 -7.86 -12.55 4.38
N LEU A 104 -8.77 -13.53 4.43
CA LEU A 104 -8.46 -14.85 5.00
C LEU A 104 -7.33 -15.55 4.24
N PHE A 105 -7.36 -15.51 2.92
CA PHE A 105 -6.27 -16.01 2.08
C PHE A 105 -4.95 -15.28 2.34
N PHE A 106 -4.98 -13.95 2.46
CA PHE A 106 -3.79 -13.16 2.74
C PHE A 106 -3.20 -13.45 4.12
N ILE A 107 -4.03 -13.65 5.16
CA ILE A 107 -3.57 -14.03 6.51
C ILE A 107 -2.87 -15.40 6.46
N TYR A 108 -3.41 -16.36 5.71
CA TYR A 108 -2.78 -17.66 5.52
C TYR A 108 -1.39 -17.52 4.87
N LEU A 109 -1.28 -16.78 3.76
CA LEU A 109 0.01 -16.52 3.12
C LEU A 109 0.96 -15.75 4.03
N PHE A 110 0.44 -14.82 4.84
CA PHE A 110 1.26 -14.02 5.73
C PHE A 110 2.00 -14.89 6.73
N HIS A 111 1.31 -15.89 7.29
CA HIS A 111 1.86 -16.85 8.23
C HIS A 111 2.94 -17.74 7.60
N GLU A 112 2.74 -18.18 6.36
CA GLU A 112 3.67 -19.10 5.69
C GLU A 112 5.00 -18.44 5.26
N LEU A 113 4.96 -17.15 4.92
CA LEU A 113 6.11 -16.42 4.35
C LEU A 113 7.03 -15.76 5.38
N ASP A 114 6.86 -16.06 6.67
CA ASP A 114 7.65 -15.50 7.79
C ASP A 114 7.75 -13.96 7.74
N ASN A 115 6.63 -13.31 7.43
CA ASN A 115 6.57 -11.86 7.31
C ASN A 115 6.64 -11.18 8.68
N ARG A 116 7.29 -10.02 8.73
CA ARG A 116 7.46 -9.25 9.97
C ARG A 116 6.61 -7.99 10.01
N ILE A 117 6.10 -7.69 11.20
CA ILE A 117 5.32 -6.50 11.47
C ILE A 117 6.11 -5.63 12.45
N HIS A 118 6.44 -4.43 12.00
CA HIS A 118 7.07 -3.40 12.82
C HIS A 118 6.08 -2.26 13.04
N LEU A 119 6.07 -1.68 14.24
CA LEU A 119 5.19 -0.56 14.53
C LEU A 119 5.54 0.67 13.69
N LYS A 120 6.84 0.91 13.52
CA LYS A 120 7.43 2.00 12.75
C LYS A 120 8.76 1.51 12.17
N ARG A 121 9.17 2.04 11.02
CA ARG A 121 10.50 1.77 10.46
C ARG A 121 11.59 2.35 11.38
N ASP A 122 12.59 1.53 11.68
CA ASP A 122 13.67 1.79 12.65
C ASP A 122 15.03 2.07 11.99
N PHE A 123 15.14 1.93 10.67
CA PHE A 123 16.33 2.25 9.90
C PHE A 123 16.10 3.47 9.01
N GLU A 124 17.16 4.17 8.62
CA GLU A 124 17.12 5.27 7.67
C GLU A 124 17.25 4.76 6.22
N VAL A 125 16.61 5.48 5.29
CA VAL A 125 16.66 5.15 3.86
C VAL A 125 16.84 6.41 3.06
N GLU A 126 17.68 6.32 2.03
CA GLU A 126 17.83 7.35 1.00
C GLU A 126 17.10 6.90 -0.25
N VAL A 127 16.17 7.71 -0.75
CA VAL A 127 15.39 7.40 -1.95
C VAL A 127 16.18 7.89 -3.16
N ILE A 128 16.64 6.95 -3.99
CA ILE A 128 17.39 7.26 -5.22
C ILE A 128 16.43 7.51 -6.37
N GLU A 129 15.47 6.60 -6.53
CA GLU A 129 14.49 6.67 -7.61
C GLU A 129 13.11 6.27 -7.10
N SER A 130 12.07 6.81 -7.71
CA SER A 130 10.71 6.40 -7.41
C SER A 130 9.78 6.55 -8.59
N GLY A 131 8.74 5.73 -8.63
CA GLY A 131 7.71 5.80 -9.65
C GLY A 131 6.40 5.23 -9.17
N PHE A 132 5.32 5.52 -9.91
CA PHE A 132 4.02 4.95 -9.60
C PHE A 132 3.95 3.50 -10.10
N ALA A 133 3.45 2.63 -9.23
CA ALA A 133 3.12 1.25 -9.54
C ALA A 133 1.60 1.08 -9.59
N PHE A 134 1.14 0.38 -10.63
CA PHE A 134 -0.14 -0.30 -10.58
C PHE A 134 0.09 -1.74 -10.13
N PHE A 135 -0.74 -2.24 -9.22
CA PHE A 135 -0.59 -3.58 -8.63
C PHE A 135 0.77 -3.87 -7.99
N ASN A 136 1.45 -2.84 -7.47
CA ASN A 136 2.80 -2.94 -6.91
C ASN A 136 3.84 -3.55 -7.89
N LEU A 137 3.62 -3.42 -9.19
CA LEU A 137 4.61 -3.78 -10.20
C LEU A 137 5.73 -2.74 -10.18
N GLN A 138 6.95 -3.21 -9.90
CA GLN A 138 8.17 -2.42 -9.92
C GLN A 138 9.02 -2.77 -11.15
N PRO A 139 9.92 -1.88 -11.58
CA PRO A 139 10.91 -2.20 -12.61
C PRO A 139 11.75 -3.41 -12.22
N THR A 140 12.13 -4.22 -13.20
CA THR A 140 13.03 -5.37 -12.97
C THR A 140 14.49 -4.94 -12.88
N GLU A 141 14.84 -3.85 -13.57
CA GLU A 141 16.20 -3.32 -13.60
C GLU A 141 16.43 -2.42 -12.38
N ARG A 142 17.55 -2.65 -11.70
CA ARG A 142 18.02 -1.77 -10.63
C ARG A 142 18.76 -0.58 -11.27
N PRO A 143 18.53 0.66 -10.80
CA PRO A 143 19.29 1.79 -11.32
C PRO A 143 20.78 1.63 -10.99
N GLU A 144 21.63 2.05 -11.92
CA GLU A 144 23.08 2.05 -11.72
C GLU A 144 23.45 3.12 -10.68
N ILE A 145 23.95 2.67 -9.53
CA ILE A 145 24.42 3.56 -8.47
C ILE A 145 25.90 3.86 -8.73
N ASP A 146 26.22 5.12 -9.08
CA ASP A 146 27.60 5.59 -9.12
C ASP A 146 28.13 5.75 -7.70
N LYS A 147 28.91 4.76 -7.24
CA LYS A 147 29.49 4.69 -5.89
C LYS A 147 30.57 5.76 -5.62
N SER A 148 30.88 6.63 -6.59
CA SER A 148 31.86 7.72 -6.41
C SER A 148 31.32 8.95 -5.70
N ASN A 149 29.98 9.07 -5.54
CA ASN A 149 29.32 10.24 -4.96
C ASN A 149 28.58 9.97 -3.63
N THR A 150 28.68 8.76 -3.08
CA THR A 150 28.19 8.48 -1.71
C THR A 150 29.23 8.96 -0.69
N PRO A 151 28.84 9.80 0.29
CA PRO A 151 29.74 10.33 1.32
C PRO A 151 30.31 9.24 2.26
#